data_AF-A0A1H3K5X4-F1
#
_entry.id   AF-A0A1H3K5X4-F1
#
_cell.length_a   1.000
_cell.length_b   1.000
_cell.length_c   1.000
_cell.angle_alpha   90.00
_cell.angle_beta   90.00
_cell.angle_gamma   90.00
#
_symmetry.space_group_name_H-M   'P 1'
#
loop_
_entity.id
_entity.type
_entity.pdbx_description
1 polymer ?
#
loop_
_entity_poly.entity_id
_entity_poly.type
_entity_poly.pdbx_seq_one_letter_code
_entity_poly.pdbx_strand_id
1 'polypeptide(L)'
;MIWKMKELEKFLNSIDYNQLWDKFTKTKYAIYNDKNFYISDDVGIDLNLIKKDSCFVGNVDARFIGNTAISINNNYVAIWNEDTITKDTDNAKLASLIIHEMFHCFQLASGEKRFPNELLGIDYPITIENVNLRMLERRYLLGASIENDKEKRMKLLTLYFNIRNKREKLLGSIIEYEKAIESIEGTAVYVEYKARTQLIPNNRKSILEEYIKGFTEINEKNLKIRQSTYNQGLLLGLIADEYIPNWKDKFANSELFLSDFIKSELEIKEVNIDYKHEDLAAIEQCVINWKEQIDTVFDEFERRSKLNSLEEGFQVTGFDPMNIVKRNQEIIHKNFLRVKIGECEQIIKGPVKALVGDHFFDVKRIEW
;
A
#
# COMPACT_ATOMS: atom_id res chain seq x y z
N MET A 1 -3.29 -2.79 -27.03
CA MET A 1 -3.53 -3.64 -25.84
C MET A 1 -3.53 -5.15 -26.09
N ILE A 2 -4.29 -5.71 -27.05
CA ILE A 2 -4.39 -7.18 -27.27
C ILE A 2 -3.03 -7.90 -27.32
N TRP A 3 -2.07 -7.38 -28.10
CA TRP A 3 -0.72 -7.94 -28.16
C TRP A 3 -0.01 -7.93 -26.80
N LYS A 4 -0.18 -6.86 -26.00
CA LYS A 4 0.40 -6.76 -24.66
C LYS A 4 -0.22 -7.77 -23.71
N MET A 5 -1.54 -8.00 -23.77
CA MET A 5 -2.19 -9.09 -23.01
C MET A 5 -1.56 -10.44 -23.36
N LYS A 6 -1.34 -10.72 -24.65
CA LYS A 6 -0.69 -11.96 -25.11
C LYS A 6 0.73 -12.14 -24.56
N GLU A 7 1.53 -11.09 -24.57
CA GLU A 7 2.90 -11.14 -24.04
C GLU A 7 2.91 -11.32 -22.53
N LEU A 8 2.09 -10.54 -21.79
CA LEU A 8 1.97 -10.67 -20.33
C LEU A 8 1.59 -12.10 -19.93
N GLU A 9 0.72 -12.73 -20.71
CA GLU A 9 0.25 -14.06 -20.38
C GLU A 9 1.35 -15.12 -20.42
N LYS A 10 2.39 -14.92 -21.23
CA LYS A 10 3.59 -15.77 -21.22
C LYS A 10 4.34 -15.65 -19.89
N PHE A 11 4.54 -14.43 -19.39
CA PHE A 11 5.21 -14.19 -18.10
C PHE A 11 4.38 -14.76 -16.96
N LEU A 12 3.08 -14.46 -16.91
CA LEU A 12 2.19 -14.92 -15.85
C LEU A 12 2.05 -16.45 -15.81
N ASN A 13 2.15 -17.14 -16.95
CA ASN A 13 2.13 -18.61 -17.01
C ASN A 13 3.47 -19.27 -16.66
N SER A 14 4.57 -18.52 -16.64
CA SER A 14 5.89 -19.04 -16.25
C SER A 14 6.15 -19.03 -14.75
N ILE A 15 5.26 -18.41 -13.96
CA ILE A 15 5.40 -18.26 -12.52
C ILE A 15 5.00 -19.54 -11.79
N ASP A 16 5.80 -19.93 -10.80
CA ASP A 16 5.40 -20.90 -9.79
C ASP A 16 4.75 -20.16 -8.61
N TYR A 17 3.42 -20.05 -8.64
CA TYR A 17 2.64 -19.29 -7.66
C TYR A 17 2.71 -19.91 -6.25
N ASN A 18 2.85 -21.23 -6.13
CA ASN A 18 2.98 -21.89 -4.83
C ASN A 18 4.30 -21.52 -4.14
N GLN A 19 5.36 -21.19 -4.89
CA GLN A 19 6.59 -20.65 -4.31
C GLN A 19 6.46 -19.19 -3.87
N LEU A 20 5.52 -18.43 -4.44
CA LEU A 20 5.24 -17.06 -4.02
C LEU A 20 4.51 -17.07 -2.68
N TRP A 21 3.40 -17.80 -2.59
CA TRP A 21 2.61 -17.94 -1.38
C TRP A 21 1.83 -19.26 -1.34
N ASP A 22 1.64 -19.82 -0.16
CA ASP A 22 0.97 -21.12 0.00
C ASP A 22 -0.48 -21.05 -0.51
N LYS A 23 -0.85 -21.99 -1.41
CA LYS A 23 -2.19 -22.06 -2.04
C LYS A 23 -2.54 -20.88 -2.94
N PHE A 24 -1.61 -19.95 -3.18
CA PHE A 24 -1.83 -18.87 -4.14
C PHE A 24 -1.79 -19.43 -5.56
N THR A 25 -2.80 -19.08 -6.34
CA THR A 25 -2.91 -19.46 -7.74
C THR A 25 -3.15 -18.22 -8.58
N LYS A 26 -2.74 -18.27 -9.85
CA LYS A 26 -3.09 -17.26 -10.83
C LYS A 26 -4.59 -17.01 -10.85
N THR A 27 -5.00 -15.75 -10.67
CA THR A 27 -6.40 -15.32 -10.86
C THR A 27 -6.55 -14.53 -12.16
N LYS A 28 -7.79 -14.13 -12.47
CA LYS A 28 -8.10 -13.27 -13.60
C LYS A 28 -7.53 -11.88 -13.39
N TYR A 29 -7.08 -11.26 -14.48
CA TYR A 29 -6.69 -9.86 -14.47
C TYR A 29 -7.24 -9.12 -15.68
N ALA A 30 -7.38 -7.81 -15.56
CA ALA A 30 -7.72 -6.92 -16.65
C ALA A 30 -6.83 -5.68 -16.70
N ILE A 31 -6.45 -5.26 -17.90
CA ILE A 31 -5.89 -3.93 -18.13
C ILE A 31 -7.00 -3.04 -18.66
N TYR A 32 -7.12 -1.82 -18.17
CA TYR A 32 -8.19 -0.92 -18.58
C TYR A 32 -7.68 0.48 -18.91
N ASN A 33 -8.44 1.20 -19.72
CA ASN A 33 -8.27 2.62 -19.98
C ASN A 33 -9.60 3.36 -19.80
N ASP A 34 -9.67 4.61 -20.23
CA ASP A 34 -10.84 5.48 -20.14
C ASP A 34 -12.09 4.97 -20.88
N LYS A 35 -11.97 3.97 -21.76
CA LYS A 35 -13.10 3.43 -22.55
C LYS A 35 -13.33 1.94 -22.40
N ASN A 36 -12.27 1.14 -22.40
CA ASN A 36 -12.36 -0.31 -22.46
C ASN A 36 -11.48 -0.98 -21.40
N PHE A 37 -11.90 -2.16 -20.96
CA PHE A 37 -11.03 -3.10 -20.26
C PHE A 37 -10.80 -4.35 -21.09
N TYR A 38 -9.65 -4.98 -20.86
CA TYR A 38 -9.15 -6.16 -21.55
C TYR A 38 -8.86 -7.22 -20.50
N ILE A 39 -9.71 -8.24 -20.38
CA ILE A 39 -9.64 -9.26 -19.34
C ILE A 39 -9.07 -10.58 -19.87
N SER A 40 -8.29 -11.28 -19.05
CA SER A 40 -7.59 -12.52 -19.40
C SER A 40 -8.53 -13.72 -19.65
N ASP A 41 -9.71 -13.72 -19.01
CA ASP A 41 -10.67 -14.82 -19.01
C ASP A 41 -12.09 -14.29 -18.75
N ASP A 42 -13.11 -14.87 -19.38
CA ASP A 42 -14.52 -14.53 -19.23
C ASP A 42 -15.29 -15.45 -18.26
N VAL A 43 -14.68 -16.54 -17.76
CA VAL A 43 -15.37 -17.49 -16.88
C VAL A 43 -15.88 -16.80 -15.59
N GLY A 44 -17.19 -16.87 -15.36
CA GLY A 44 -17.82 -16.23 -14.20
C GLY A 44 -17.96 -14.71 -14.32
N ILE A 45 -17.53 -14.12 -15.43
CA ILE A 45 -17.68 -12.71 -15.76
C ILE A 45 -18.93 -12.57 -16.63
N ASP A 46 -20.09 -12.56 -16.00
CA ASP A 46 -21.38 -12.30 -16.66
C ASP A 46 -21.50 -10.81 -17.07
N LEU A 47 -20.73 -10.42 -18.09
CA LEU A 47 -20.73 -9.12 -18.75
C LEU A 47 -20.76 -9.31 -20.27
N ASN A 48 -21.24 -8.29 -20.99
CA ASN A 48 -21.20 -8.29 -22.45
C ASN A 48 -19.76 -8.10 -22.95
N LEU A 49 -19.09 -9.21 -23.25
CA LEU A 49 -17.68 -9.24 -23.66
C LEU A 49 -17.52 -9.66 -25.13
N ILE A 50 -16.54 -9.04 -25.80
CA ILE A 50 -16.15 -9.41 -27.16
C ILE A 50 -14.84 -10.19 -27.08
N LYS A 51 -14.88 -11.48 -27.47
CA LYS A 51 -13.68 -12.30 -27.57
C LYS A 51 -12.71 -11.75 -28.62
N LYS A 52 -11.45 -11.59 -28.24
CA LYS A 52 -10.30 -11.25 -29.10
C LYS A 52 -9.20 -12.32 -28.88
N ASP A 53 -8.20 -12.35 -29.76
CA ASP A 53 -7.12 -13.36 -29.82
C ASP A 53 -6.77 -13.99 -28.45
N SER A 54 -6.22 -13.21 -27.54
CA SER A 54 -5.73 -13.66 -26.23
C SER A 54 -6.49 -13.10 -25.02
N CYS A 55 -7.63 -12.43 -25.23
CA CYS A 55 -8.36 -11.74 -24.16
C CYS A 55 -9.80 -11.43 -24.58
N PHE A 56 -10.59 -10.92 -23.62
CA PHE A 56 -11.93 -10.44 -23.85
C PHE A 56 -12.01 -8.93 -23.60
N VAL A 57 -12.85 -8.22 -24.36
CA VAL A 57 -12.96 -6.76 -24.29
C VAL A 57 -14.36 -6.37 -23.83
N GLY A 58 -14.44 -5.48 -22.85
CA GLY A 58 -15.68 -4.86 -22.37
C GLY A 58 -15.52 -3.35 -22.15
N ASN A 59 -16.64 -2.66 -21.91
CA ASN A 59 -16.64 -1.24 -21.61
C ASN A 59 -16.37 -1.01 -20.11
N VAL A 60 -15.54 -0.02 -19.78
CA VAL A 60 -15.32 0.34 -18.37
C VAL A 60 -16.57 0.91 -17.73
N ASP A 61 -16.71 0.67 -16.44
CA ASP A 61 -17.72 1.27 -15.57
C ASP A 61 -17.07 1.77 -14.27
N ALA A 62 -17.90 2.18 -13.31
CA ALA A 62 -17.46 2.76 -12.04
C ALA A 62 -16.55 1.86 -11.18
N ARG A 63 -16.44 0.56 -11.49
CA ARG A 63 -15.53 -0.37 -10.80
C ARG A 63 -14.07 -0.18 -11.20
N PHE A 64 -13.80 0.31 -12.42
CA PHE A 64 -12.45 0.41 -12.97
C PHE A 64 -11.75 1.72 -12.56
N ILE A 65 -11.30 1.77 -11.31
CA ILE A 65 -10.63 2.95 -10.73
C ILE A 65 -9.41 2.49 -9.91
N GLY A 66 -8.23 3.03 -10.26
CA GLY A 66 -6.96 2.69 -9.62
C GLY A 66 -6.40 1.33 -10.09
N ASN A 67 -5.30 0.94 -9.46
CA ASN A 67 -4.74 -0.41 -9.57
C ASN A 67 -5.13 -1.14 -8.28
N THR A 68 -5.93 -2.21 -8.39
CA THR A 68 -6.52 -2.89 -7.23
C THR A 68 -7.14 -4.24 -7.61
N ALA A 69 -7.74 -4.93 -6.65
CA ALA A 69 -8.64 -6.06 -6.85
C ALA A 69 -10.11 -5.59 -6.81
N ILE A 70 -10.91 -5.97 -7.81
CA ILE A 70 -12.36 -5.69 -7.85
C ILE A 70 -13.16 -6.98 -7.87
N SER A 71 -14.42 -6.93 -7.40
CA SER A 71 -15.36 -8.04 -7.52
C SER A 71 -16.30 -7.84 -8.72
N ILE A 72 -16.37 -8.85 -9.59
CA ILE A 72 -17.33 -8.93 -10.70
C ILE A 72 -18.09 -10.23 -10.54
N ASN A 73 -19.39 -10.16 -10.21
CA ASN A 73 -20.24 -11.33 -10.00
C ASN A 73 -19.62 -12.36 -9.04
N ASN A 74 -19.13 -11.87 -7.89
CA ASN A 74 -18.43 -12.66 -6.86
C ASN A 74 -17.09 -13.28 -7.29
N ASN A 75 -16.54 -12.88 -8.44
CA ASN A 75 -15.19 -13.25 -8.87
C ASN A 75 -14.25 -12.06 -8.66
N TYR A 76 -13.15 -12.26 -7.96
CA TYR A 76 -12.11 -11.23 -7.82
C TYR A 76 -11.24 -11.17 -9.08
N VAL A 77 -11.07 -9.94 -9.60
CA VAL A 77 -10.27 -9.63 -10.78
C VAL A 77 -9.27 -8.55 -10.42
N ALA A 78 -7.99 -8.82 -10.68
CA ALA A 78 -6.93 -7.82 -10.57
C ALA A 78 -7.06 -6.81 -11.72
N ILE A 79 -7.14 -5.52 -11.44
CA ILE A 79 -7.21 -4.48 -12.46
C ILE A 79 -5.98 -3.59 -12.46
N TRP A 80 -5.55 -3.21 -13.67
CA TRP A 80 -4.42 -2.33 -13.87
C TRP A 80 -4.75 -1.24 -14.90
N ASN A 81 -4.47 0.00 -14.57
CA ASN A 81 -4.69 1.14 -15.44
C ASN A 81 -3.58 1.24 -16.50
N GLU A 82 -3.95 1.28 -17.78
CA GLU A 82 -3.04 1.45 -18.92
C GLU A 82 -2.22 2.74 -18.80
N ASP A 83 -2.80 3.81 -18.28
CA ASP A 83 -2.15 5.12 -18.17
C ASP A 83 -0.98 5.14 -17.17
N THR A 84 -0.93 4.17 -16.25
CA THR A 84 0.18 4.05 -15.29
C THR A 84 1.33 3.21 -15.82
N ILE A 85 1.23 2.66 -17.04
CA ILE A 85 2.30 1.90 -17.68
C ILE A 85 3.28 2.87 -18.36
N THR A 86 4.40 3.12 -17.69
CA THR A 86 5.45 4.04 -18.18
C THR A 86 6.43 3.33 -19.11
N LYS A 87 7.30 4.10 -19.79
CA LYS A 87 8.37 3.56 -20.64
C LYS A 87 9.36 2.67 -19.89
N ASP A 88 9.53 2.88 -18.59
CA ASP A 88 10.40 2.10 -17.71
C ASP A 88 9.73 0.84 -17.15
N THR A 89 8.49 0.57 -17.58
CA THR A 89 7.73 -0.62 -17.17
C THR A 89 7.82 -1.67 -18.27
N ASP A 90 8.85 -2.51 -18.20
CA ASP A 90 8.95 -3.70 -19.05
C ASP A 90 7.86 -4.75 -18.70
N ASN A 91 7.73 -5.77 -19.54
CA ASN A 91 6.68 -6.78 -19.35
C ASN A 91 6.89 -7.65 -18.09
N ALA A 92 8.12 -7.85 -17.63
CA ALA A 92 8.40 -8.62 -16.43
C ALA A 92 7.99 -7.83 -15.17
N LYS A 93 8.31 -6.53 -15.13
CA LYS A 93 7.87 -5.60 -14.10
C LYS A 93 6.35 -5.42 -14.11
N LEU A 94 5.74 -5.28 -15.28
CA LEU A 94 4.28 -5.20 -15.38
C LEU A 94 3.62 -6.50 -14.90
N ALA A 95 4.18 -7.67 -15.24
CA ALA A 95 3.67 -8.95 -14.76
C ALA A 95 3.78 -9.07 -13.23
N SER A 96 4.90 -8.64 -12.62
CA SER A 96 5.01 -8.66 -11.15
C SER A 96 3.99 -7.73 -10.49
N LEU A 97 3.78 -6.52 -11.04
CA LEU A 97 2.79 -5.57 -10.55
C LEU A 97 1.35 -6.11 -10.69
N ILE A 98 1.03 -6.83 -11.77
CA ILE A 98 -0.27 -7.50 -11.89
C ILE A 98 -0.39 -8.64 -10.87
N ILE A 99 0.68 -9.38 -10.60
CA ILE A 99 0.70 -10.44 -9.58
C ILE A 99 0.48 -9.87 -8.17
N HIS A 100 0.98 -8.66 -7.88
CA HIS A 100 0.63 -7.92 -6.66
C HIS A 100 -0.88 -7.77 -6.51
N GLU A 101 -1.56 -7.28 -7.54
CA GLU A 101 -3.02 -7.12 -7.53
C GLU A 101 -3.78 -8.46 -7.50
N MET A 102 -3.24 -9.50 -8.16
CA MET A 102 -3.74 -10.87 -8.04
C MET A 102 -3.62 -11.39 -6.61
N PHE A 103 -2.60 -10.98 -5.87
CA PHE A 103 -2.42 -11.38 -4.48
C PHE A 103 -3.45 -10.69 -3.57
N HIS A 104 -3.83 -9.44 -3.85
CA HIS A 104 -4.98 -8.82 -3.18
C HIS A 104 -6.30 -9.58 -3.42
N CYS A 105 -6.51 -10.09 -4.64
CA CYS A 105 -7.66 -10.98 -4.92
C CYS A 105 -7.61 -12.25 -4.05
N PHE A 106 -6.43 -12.84 -3.88
CA PHE A 106 -6.23 -14.00 -3.02
C PHE A 106 -6.45 -13.70 -1.53
N GLN A 107 -5.96 -12.56 -1.03
CA GLN A 107 -6.21 -12.10 0.34
C GLN A 107 -7.72 -11.97 0.59
N LEU A 108 -8.45 -11.30 -0.32
CA LEU A 108 -9.90 -11.13 -0.23
C LEU A 108 -10.65 -12.48 -0.30
N ALA A 109 -10.26 -13.36 -1.23
CA ALA A 109 -10.85 -14.69 -1.36
C ALA A 109 -10.59 -15.59 -0.14
N SER A 110 -9.46 -15.37 0.55
CA SER A 110 -9.09 -16.10 1.76
C SER A 110 -9.72 -15.51 3.03
N GLY A 111 -10.52 -14.45 2.91
CA GLY A 111 -11.19 -13.81 4.04
C GLY A 111 -10.24 -13.03 4.95
N GLU A 112 -9.15 -12.47 4.40
CA GLU A 112 -8.27 -11.56 5.11
C GLU A 112 -9.05 -10.37 5.71
N LYS A 113 -8.68 -9.93 6.92
CA LYS A 113 -9.39 -8.88 7.66
C LYS A 113 -8.47 -7.79 8.19
N ARG A 114 -7.16 -7.96 8.12
CA ARG A 114 -6.15 -7.04 8.66
C ARG A 114 -5.93 -5.80 7.77
N PHE A 115 -6.97 -5.35 7.06
CA PHE A 115 -6.91 -4.19 6.18
C PHE A 115 -6.71 -2.89 6.99
N PRO A 116 -5.90 -1.95 6.46
CA PRO A 116 -5.61 -0.72 7.16
C PRO A 116 -6.87 0.14 7.33
N ASN A 117 -7.08 0.62 8.55
CA ASN A 117 -8.08 1.66 8.78
C ASN A 117 -7.53 3.01 8.29
N GLU A 118 -7.91 3.40 7.07
CA GLU A 118 -7.45 4.63 6.42
C GLU A 118 -7.71 5.89 7.26
N LEU A 119 -8.69 5.87 8.16
CA LEU A 119 -8.96 6.99 9.08
C LEU A 119 -7.81 7.21 10.08
N LEU A 120 -7.21 6.13 10.58
CA LEU A 120 -6.03 6.24 11.46
C LEU A 120 -4.82 6.83 10.71
N GLY A 121 -4.73 6.56 9.41
CA GLY A 121 -3.68 7.10 8.55
C GLY A 121 -3.75 8.61 8.38
N ILE A 122 -4.95 9.17 8.38
CA ILE A 122 -5.19 10.61 8.27
C ILE A 122 -4.76 11.35 9.54
N ASP A 123 -4.99 10.72 10.70
CA ASP A 123 -4.62 11.25 12.02
C ASP A 123 -3.20 10.85 12.46
N TYR A 124 -2.42 10.28 11.55
CA TYR A 124 -1.12 9.75 11.89
C TYR A 124 -0.15 10.87 12.31
N PRO A 125 0.43 10.83 13.53
CA PRO A 125 1.20 11.95 14.06
C PRO A 125 2.62 11.99 13.49
N ILE A 126 2.90 13.03 12.70
CA ILE A 126 4.24 13.34 12.18
C ILE A 126 4.97 14.28 13.14
N THR A 127 5.39 13.73 14.29
CA THR A 127 6.18 14.44 15.31
C THR A 127 7.66 14.09 15.19
N ILE A 128 8.55 14.98 15.68
CA ILE A 128 10.00 14.75 15.70
C ILE A 128 10.35 13.43 16.39
N GLU A 129 9.73 13.15 17.54
CA GLU A 129 9.97 11.92 18.31
C GLU A 129 9.57 10.66 17.53
N ASN A 130 8.36 10.64 16.94
CA ASN A 130 7.91 9.50 16.15
C ASN A 130 8.79 9.28 14.92
N VAL A 131 9.11 10.36 14.19
CA VAL A 131 9.96 10.28 12.99
C VAL A 131 11.35 9.76 13.34
N ASN A 132 11.96 10.24 14.44
CA ASN A 132 13.26 9.74 14.91
C ASN A 132 13.23 8.24 15.23
N LEU A 133 12.23 7.78 16.00
CA LEU A 133 12.11 6.36 16.31
C LEU A 133 11.86 5.53 15.04
N ARG A 134 11.03 6.02 14.12
CA ARG A 134 10.74 5.32 12.87
C ARG A 134 11.97 5.20 11.97
N MET A 135 12.82 6.22 11.90
CA MET A 135 14.05 6.16 11.11
C MET A 135 15.05 5.15 11.70
N LEU A 136 15.18 5.10 13.04
CA LEU A 136 15.99 4.11 13.73
C LEU A 136 15.49 2.69 13.45
N GLU A 137 14.18 2.48 13.60
CA GLU A 137 13.51 1.22 13.29
C GLU A 137 13.84 0.77 11.86
N ARG A 138 13.64 1.64 10.87
CA ARG A 138 13.91 1.31 9.45
C ARG A 138 15.37 0.98 9.20
N ARG A 139 16.32 1.67 9.84
CA ARG A 139 17.74 1.32 9.71
C ARG A 139 18.04 -0.05 10.28
N TYR A 140 17.50 -0.38 11.45
CA TYR A 140 17.72 -1.71 12.04
C TYR A 140 17.11 -2.81 11.19
N LEU A 141 15.91 -2.60 10.63
CA LEU A 141 15.30 -3.57 9.73
C LEU A 141 16.13 -3.75 8.46
N LEU A 142 16.50 -2.66 7.78
CA LEU A 142 17.32 -2.72 6.58
C LEU A 142 18.66 -3.41 6.86
N GLY A 143 19.32 -3.03 7.96
CA GLY A 143 20.56 -3.65 8.41
C GLY A 143 20.40 -5.14 8.63
N ALA A 144 19.32 -5.57 9.28
CA ALA A 144 19.02 -6.98 9.48
C ALA A 144 18.82 -7.71 8.13
N SER A 145 18.10 -7.11 7.19
CA SER A 145 17.81 -7.72 5.89
C SER A 145 19.03 -7.93 4.98
N ILE A 146 20.13 -7.19 5.20
CA ILE A 146 21.36 -7.30 4.39
C ILE A 146 22.55 -7.90 5.15
N GLU A 147 22.44 -8.08 6.46
CA GLU A 147 23.47 -8.71 7.29
C GLU A 147 23.54 -10.20 7.00
N ASN A 148 24.74 -10.77 6.84
CA ASN A 148 24.93 -12.20 6.56
C ASN A 148 25.18 -13.02 7.83
N ASP A 149 25.67 -12.37 8.89
CA ASP A 149 25.91 -13.02 10.18
C ASP A 149 24.61 -13.16 10.98
N LYS A 150 24.24 -14.41 11.30
CA LYS A 150 22.97 -14.72 11.98
C LYS A 150 22.86 -14.08 13.37
N GLU A 151 23.94 -13.99 14.13
CA GLU A 151 23.91 -13.42 15.48
C GLU A 151 23.77 -11.90 15.42
N LYS A 152 24.53 -11.23 14.54
CA LYS A 152 24.41 -9.78 14.33
C LYS A 152 23.03 -9.43 13.79
N ARG A 153 22.50 -10.24 12.87
CA ARG A 153 21.15 -10.05 12.35
C ARG A 153 20.11 -10.14 13.47
N MET A 154 20.19 -11.15 14.33
CA MET A 154 19.25 -11.29 15.45
C MET A 154 19.36 -10.12 16.45
N LYS A 155 20.56 -9.59 16.67
CA LYS A 155 20.75 -8.35 17.45
C LYS A 155 20.04 -7.17 16.79
N LEU A 156 20.18 -6.98 15.48
CA LEU A 156 19.50 -5.91 14.74
C LEU A 156 17.98 -6.06 14.78
N LEU A 157 17.45 -7.27 14.63
CA LEU A 157 16.00 -7.55 14.78
C LEU A 157 15.52 -7.26 16.20
N THR A 158 16.31 -7.62 17.22
CA THR A 158 16.01 -7.28 18.61
C THR A 158 15.92 -5.76 18.79
N LEU A 159 16.86 -5.01 18.21
CA LEU A 159 16.82 -3.54 18.24
C LEU A 159 15.58 -2.99 17.52
N TYR A 160 15.28 -3.48 16.31
CA TYR A 160 14.10 -3.12 15.53
C TYR A 160 12.81 -3.26 16.34
N PHE A 161 12.53 -4.45 16.89
CA PHE A 161 11.28 -4.72 17.60
C PHE A 161 11.15 -3.95 18.91
N ASN A 162 12.25 -3.65 19.59
CA ASN A 162 12.22 -2.87 20.82
C ASN A 162 12.01 -1.37 20.56
N ILE A 163 12.60 -0.81 19.49
CA ILE A 163 12.23 0.54 19.03
C ILE A 163 10.76 0.58 18.63
N ARG A 164 10.26 -0.45 17.94
CA ARG A 164 8.84 -0.57 17.60
C ARG A 164 7.94 -0.61 18.84
N ASN A 165 8.27 -1.39 19.86
CA ASN A 165 7.54 -1.40 21.14
C ASN A 165 7.48 0.00 21.78
N LYS A 166 8.56 0.79 21.68
CA LYS A 166 8.56 2.16 22.17
C LYS A 166 7.60 3.04 21.34
N ARG A 167 7.58 2.88 20.02
CA ARG A 167 6.64 3.58 19.15
C ARG A 167 5.19 3.19 19.41
N GLU A 168 4.92 1.92 19.70
CA GLU A 168 3.57 1.46 20.08
C GLU A 168 3.09 2.17 21.36
N LYS A 169 3.96 2.32 22.36
CA LYS A 169 3.65 3.08 23.58
C LYS A 169 3.43 4.57 23.29
N LEU A 170 4.18 5.15 22.35
CA LEU A 170 4.06 6.55 21.94
C LEU A 170 2.77 6.83 21.15
N LEU A 171 2.38 5.93 20.26
CA LEU A 171 1.32 6.14 19.28
C LEU A 171 -0.03 5.53 19.69
N GLY A 172 -0.04 4.62 20.67
CA GLY A 172 -1.24 3.87 21.01
C GLY A 172 -1.76 3.09 19.81
N SER A 173 -3.08 3.07 19.61
CA SER A 173 -3.73 2.31 18.53
C SER A 173 -3.40 2.80 17.12
N ILE A 174 -2.90 4.04 16.94
CA ILE A 174 -2.56 4.57 15.60
C ILE A 174 -1.49 3.72 14.91
N ILE A 175 -0.60 3.06 15.66
CA ILE A 175 0.44 2.17 15.11
C ILE A 175 -0.14 0.97 14.35
N GLU A 176 -1.39 0.57 14.65
CA GLU A 176 -2.08 -0.52 13.95
C GLU A 176 -2.22 -0.22 12.45
N TYR A 177 -2.29 1.06 12.07
CA TYR A 177 -2.31 1.47 10.66
C TYR A 177 -1.06 1.00 9.91
N GLU A 178 0.15 1.23 10.46
CA GLU A 178 1.39 0.74 9.85
C GLU A 178 1.44 -0.79 9.83
N LYS A 179 1.06 -1.43 10.94
CA LYS A 179 1.03 -2.89 11.06
C LYS A 179 0.09 -3.55 10.04
N ALA A 180 -1.06 -2.94 9.79
CA ALA A 180 -2.02 -3.38 8.78
C ALA A 180 -1.47 -3.18 7.36
N ILE A 181 -0.84 -2.04 7.06
CA ILE A 181 -0.18 -1.82 5.76
C ILE A 181 0.92 -2.87 5.52
N GLU A 182 1.77 -3.15 6.51
CA GLU A 182 2.78 -4.21 6.41
C GLU A 182 2.17 -5.58 6.09
N SER A 183 1.01 -5.86 6.71
CA SER A 183 0.32 -7.14 6.58
C SER A 183 -0.36 -7.32 5.22
N ILE A 184 -0.90 -6.25 4.64
CA ILE A 184 -1.65 -6.32 3.37
C ILE A 184 -0.78 -5.93 2.18
N GLU A 185 -0.33 -4.67 2.14
CA GLU A 185 0.46 -4.13 1.04
C GLU A 185 1.88 -4.69 1.08
N GLY A 186 2.44 -4.82 2.27
CA GLY A 186 3.79 -5.33 2.43
C GLY A 186 3.95 -6.79 2.02
N THR A 187 2.97 -7.64 2.31
CA THR A 187 2.98 -9.04 1.83
C THR A 187 2.71 -9.12 0.31
N ALA A 188 1.89 -8.22 -0.24
CA ALA A 188 1.70 -8.10 -1.68
C ALA A 188 2.99 -7.66 -2.40
N VAL A 189 3.73 -6.67 -1.86
CA VAL A 189 5.05 -6.27 -2.38
C VAL A 189 6.09 -7.38 -2.19
N TYR A 190 6.00 -8.18 -1.12
CA TYR A 190 6.80 -9.40 -0.98
C TYR A 190 6.52 -10.40 -2.12
N VAL A 191 5.25 -10.65 -2.42
CA VAL A 191 4.85 -11.53 -3.53
C VAL A 191 5.29 -10.96 -4.88
N GLU A 192 5.14 -9.65 -5.09
CA GLU A 192 5.64 -8.93 -6.27
C GLU A 192 7.15 -9.13 -6.45
N TYR A 193 7.93 -8.88 -5.40
CA TYR A 193 9.38 -9.07 -5.40
C TYR A 193 9.74 -10.52 -5.74
N LYS A 194 9.11 -11.50 -5.09
CA LYS A 194 9.35 -12.92 -5.36
C LYS A 194 9.03 -13.27 -6.82
N ALA A 195 7.91 -12.79 -7.36
CA ALA A 195 7.55 -12.98 -8.76
C ALA A 195 8.59 -12.37 -9.70
N ARG A 196 9.01 -11.13 -9.46
CA ARG A 196 10.03 -10.45 -10.26
C ARG A 196 11.36 -11.22 -10.25
N THR A 197 11.74 -11.80 -9.11
CA THR A 197 12.95 -12.65 -9.02
C THR A 197 12.82 -14.00 -9.71
N GLN A 198 11.61 -14.54 -9.93
CA GLN A 198 11.42 -15.72 -10.78
C GLN A 198 11.54 -15.35 -12.27
N LEU A 199 11.00 -14.19 -12.66
CA LEU A 199 11.04 -13.72 -14.06
C LEU A 199 12.44 -13.26 -14.50
N ILE A 200 13.25 -12.74 -13.58
CA ILE A 200 14.59 -12.21 -13.85
C ILE A 200 15.60 -12.75 -12.81
N PRO A 201 15.93 -14.05 -12.84
CA PRO A 201 16.64 -14.73 -11.75
C PRO A 201 18.08 -14.24 -11.51
N ASN A 202 18.76 -13.73 -12.55
CA ASN A 202 20.16 -13.29 -12.44
C ASN A 202 20.34 -11.90 -11.79
N ASN A 203 19.25 -11.23 -11.37
CA ASN A 203 19.30 -9.84 -10.91
C ASN A 203 18.76 -9.62 -9.48
N ARG A 204 18.61 -10.67 -8.65
CA ARG A 204 17.96 -10.56 -7.31
C ARG A 204 18.44 -9.40 -6.45
N LYS A 205 19.76 -9.19 -6.35
CA LYS A 205 20.35 -8.09 -5.58
C LYS A 205 19.93 -6.72 -6.14
N SER A 206 20.06 -6.53 -7.46
CA SER A 206 19.65 -5.30 -8.13
C SER A 206 18.15 -5.05 -8.01
N ILE A 207 17.33 -6.11 -8.05
CA ILE A 207 15.88 -6.00 -7.85
C ILE A 207 15.61 -5.50 -6.42
N LEU A 208 16.20 -6.12 -5.40
CA LEU A 208 16.00 -5.69 -4.00
C LEU A 208 16.46 -4.24 -3.78
N GLU A 209 17.58 -3.84 -4.39
CA GLU A 209 18.09 -2.46 -4.36
C GLU A 209 17.06 -1.44 -4.89
N GLU A 210 16.24 -1.79 -5.88
CA GLU A 210 15.15 -0.92 -6.35
C GLU A 210 14.07 -0.69 -5.28
N TYR A 211 13.67 -1.74 -4.55
CA TYR A 211 12.64 -1.64 -3.51
C TYR A 211 13.14 -0.90 -2.26
N ILE A 212 14.39 -1.12 -1.85
CA ILE A 212 14.95 -0.49 -0.64
C ILE A 212 15.54 0.90 -0.89
N LYS A 213 15.50 1.40 -2.13
CA LYS A 213 16.07 2.70 -2.49
C LYS A 213 15.42 3.82 -1.67
N GLY A 214 16.24 4.56 -0.94
CA GLY A 214 15.81 5.65 -0.07
C GLY A 214 15.02 5.21 1.17
N PHE A 215 15.01 3.91 1.51
CA PHE A 215 14.23 3.37 2.63
C PHE A 215 14.60 4.03 3.98
N THR A 216 15.87 4.38 4.20
CA THR A 216 16.38 4.99 5.44
C THR A 216 16.67 6.49 5.32
N GLU A 217 16.36 7.13 4.18
CA GLU A 217 16.61 8.55 4.00
C GLU A 217 15.67 9.41 4.84
N ILE A 218 16.19 10.47 5.45
CA ILE A 218 15.38 11.47 6.16
C ILE A 218 14.82 12.44 5.11
N ASN A 219 13.60 12.18 4.63
CA ASN A 219 12.92 13.00 3.63
C ASN A 219 11.39 12.86 3.73
N GLU A 220 10.67 13.75 3.06
CA GLU A 220 9.21 13.86 3.11
C GLU A 220 8.51 12.67 2.43
N LYS A 221 9.20 11.96 1.52
CA LYS A 221 8.65 10.71 0.94
C LYS A 221 8.48 9.64 2.01
N ASN A 222 9.42 9.55 2.96
CA ASN A 222 9.32 8.63 4.09
C ASN A 222 8.32 9.08 5.17
N LEU A 223 7.80 10.31 5.10
CA LEU A 223 6.71 10.80 5.96
C LEU A 223 5.31 10.50 5.39
N LYS A 224 5.23 10.07 4.13
CA LYS A 224 4.00 9.46 3.57
C LYS A 224 3.85 8.05 4.10
N ILE A 225 3.23 7.91 5.27
CA ILE A 225 3.19 6.65 6.04
C ILE A 225 2.62 5.49 5.23
N ARG A 226 1.53 5.71 4.47
CA ARG A 226 0.94 4.66 3.63
C ARG A 226 1.96 4.07 2.66
N GLN A 227 2.47 4.89 1.74
CA GLN A 227 3.45 4.48 0.73
C GLN A 227 4.76 3.94 1.32
N SER A 228 5.33 4.66 2.29
CA SER A 228 6.68 4.34 2.80
C SER A 228 6.73 3.05 3.63
N THR A 229 5.58 2.47 4.00
CA THR A 229 5.48 1.27 4.83
C THR A 229 5.41 -0.03 4.00
N TYR A 230 5.18 0.04 2.69
CA TYR A 230 5.05 -1.14 1.83
C TYR A 230 6.34 -1.97 1.86
N ASN A 231 7.48 -1.32 1.60
CA ASN A 231 8.78 -1.98 1.56
C ASN A 231 9.23 -2.47 2.95
N GLN A 232 8.66 -1.94 4.02
CA GLN A 232 8.90 -2.46 5.36
C GLN A 232 8.27 -3.85 5.53
N GLY A 233 7.03 -4.04 5.08
CA GLY A 233 6.41 -5.36 5.08
C GLY A 233 7.08 -6.35 4.12
N LEU A 234 7.62 -5.89 2.98
CA LEU A 234 8.50 -6.70 2.13
C LEU A 234 9.69 -7.26 2.92
N LEU A 235 10.44 -6.38 3.60
CA LEU A 235 11.62 -6.78 4.37
C LEU A 235 11.26 -7.73 5.53
N LEU A 236 10.14 -7.48 6.20
CA LEU A 236 9.60 -8.40 7.21
C LEU A 236 9.27 -9.78 6.62
N GLY A 237 8.61 -9.83 5.47
CA GLY A 237 8.33 -11.09 4.75
C GLY A 237 9.60 -11.85 4.37
N LEU A 238 10.66 -11.15 3.94
CA LEU A 238 11.95 -11.77 3.65
C LEU A 238 12.64 -12.34 4.90
N ILE A 239 12.55 -11.65 6.05
CA ILE A 239 13.04 -12.16 7.33
C ILE A 239 12.25 -13.42 7.75
N ALA A 240 10.92 -13.40 7.62
CA ALA A 240 10.08 -14.54 7.94
C ALA A 240 10.42 -15.76 7.07
N ASP A 241 10.63 -15.54 5.77
CA ASP A 241 11.05 -16.57 4.80
C ASP A 241 12.33 -17.32 5.23
N GLU A 242 13.23 -16.64 5.93
CA GLU A 242 14.52 -17.21 6.32
C GLU A 242 14.50 -17.90 7.69
N TYR A 243 13.75 -17.37 8.64
CA TYR A 243 13.82 -17.81 10.04
C TYR A 243 12.62 -18.63 10.52
N ILE A 244 11.47 -18.50 9.87
CA ILE A 244 10.22 -19.07 10.36
C ILE A 244 9.75 -20.14 9.35
N PRO A 245 9.92 -21.44 9.66
CA PRO A 245 9.44 -22.50 8.80
C PRO A 245 7.92 -22.41 8.60
N ASN A 246 7.46 -22.54 7.35
CA ASN A 246 6.05 -22.49 6.96
C ASN A 246 5.32 -21.22 7.42
N TRP A 247 6.02 -20.08 7.49
CA TRP A 247 5.46 -18.85 8.05
C TRP A 247 4.22 -18.34 7.30
N LYS A 248 4.08 -18.62 6.00
CA LYS A 248 2.97 -18.12 5.18
C LYS A 248 1.65 -18.77 5.59
N ASP A 249 1.59 -20.11 5.68
CA ASP A 249 0.43 -20.82 6.22
C ASP A 249 0.17 -20.46 7.70
N LYS A 250 1.21 -20.37 8.54
CA LYS A 250 1.03 -19.93 9.94
C LYS A 250 0.45 -18.52 10.05
N PHE A 251 0.95 -17.57 9.26
CA PHE A 251 0.51 -16.18 9.26
C PHE A 251 -0.90 -16.03 8.69
N ALA A 252 -1.25 -16.81 7.67
CA ALA A 252 -2.60 -16.85 7.10
C ALA A 252 -3.65 -17.35 8.11
N ASN A 253 -3.25 -18.20 9.07
CA ASN A 253 -4.11 -18.70 10.14
C ASN A 253 -3.95 -17.93 11.47
N SER A 254 -3.27 -16.78 11.45
CA SER A 254 -3.05 -15.92 12.62
C SER A 254 -3.87 -14.65 12.52
N GLU A 255 -4.39 -14.18 13.65
CA GLU A 255 -5.06 -12.87 13.77
C GLU A 255 -4.06 -11.72 13.99
N LEU A 256 -2.77 -12.03 14.19
CA LEU A 256 -1.73 -11.02 14.41
C LEU A 256 -1.39 -10.29 13.11
N PHE A 257 -1.01 -9.02 13.22
CA PHE A 257 -0.33 -8.31 12.14
C PHE A 257 1.07 -8.89 11.89
N LEU A 258 1.62 -8.68 10.68
CA LEU A 258 2.87 -9.30 10.23
C LEU A 258 4.05 -9.07 11.19
N SER A 259 4.26 -7.83 11.63
CA SER A 259 5.34 -7.52 12.58
C SER A 259 5.14 -8.19 13.94
N ASP A 260 3.91 -8.23 14.46
CA ASP A 260 3.60 -8.89 15.74
C ASP A 260 3.76 -10.41 15.64
N PHE A 261 3.30 -11.00 14.54
CA PHE A 261 3.48 -12.42 14.23
C PHE A 261 4.97 -12.80 14.21
N ILE A 262 5.80 -12.06 13.46
CA ILE A 262 7.24 -12.32 13.37
C ILE A 262 7.91 -12.15 14.73
N LYS A 263 7.59 -11.10 15.47
CA LYS A 263 8.13 -10.87 16.82
C LYS A 263 7.85 -12.06 17.73
N SER A 264 6.62 -12.60 17.67
CA SER A 264 6.19 -13.74 18.46
C SER A 264 6.93 -15.02 18.05
N GLU A 265 6.98 -15.35 16.76
CA GLU A 265 7.65 -16.55 16.25
C GLU A 265 9.18 -16.54 16.49
N LEU A 266 9.79 -15.36 16.52
CA LEU A 266 11.22 -15.19 16.82
C LEU A 266 11.50 -15.08 18.34
N GLU A 267 10.47 -15.11 19.19
CA GLU A 267 10.57 -14.98 20.65
C GLU A 267 11.39 -13.74 21.11
N ILE A 268 11.23 -12.61 20.41
CA ILE A 268 12.02 -11.41 20.68
C ILE A 268 11.61 -10.80 22.03
N LYS A 269 12.57 -10.77 22.96
CA LYS A 269 12.37 -10.23 24.31
C LYS A 269 12.44 -8.71 24.32
N GLU A 270 11.64 -8.12 25.20
CA GLU A 270 11.76 -6.70 25.51
C GLU A 270 13.06 -6.47 26.29
N VAL A 271 13.87 -5.54 25.81
CA VAL A 271 15.11 -5.11 26.44
C VAL A 271 15.15 -3.60 26.48
N ASN A 272 15.74 -3.04 27.53
CA ASN A 272 15.96 -1.60 27.59
C ASN A 272 17.09 -1.25 26.62
N ILE A 273 16.77 -0.47 25.59
CA ILE A 273 17.74 -0.03 24.59
C ILE A 273 18.08 1.42 24.85
N ASP A 274 19.37 1.67 25.05
CA ASP A 274 19.93 2.99 24.85
C ASP A 274 20.17 3.17 23.35
N TYR A 275 19.40 4.05 22.73
CA TYR A 275 19.52 4.35 21.30
C TYR A 275 20.00 5.78 21.13
N LYS A 276 20.95 5.96 20.23
CA LYS A 276 21.37 7.30 19.83
C LYS A 276 20.31 7.89 18.93
N HIS A 277 19.99 9.16 19.17
CA HIS A 277 19.19 9.91 18.23
C HIS A 277 19.86 9.92 16.86
N GLU A 278 19.02 9.93 15.83
CA GLU A 278 19.43 10.24 14.47
C GLU A 278 20.04 11.65 14.40
N ASP A 279 20.41 12.08 13.20
CA ASP A 279 20.61 13.49 12.89
C ASP A 279 19.32 14.28 13.20
N LEU A 280 19.16 14.71 14.46
CA LEU A 280 17.96 15.38 14.96
C LEU A 280 17.69 16.66 14.19
N ALA A 281 18.74 17.40 13.81
CA ALA A 281 18.60 18.61 13.01
C ALA A 281 17.99 18.30 11.63
N ALA A 282 18.45 17.23 10.97
CA ALA A 282 17.85 16.80 9.70
C ALA A 282 16.38 16.36 9.86
N ILE A 283 16.03 15.68 10.96
CA ILE A 283 14.65 15.28 11.25
C ILE A 283 13.76 16.48 11.52
N GLU A 284 14.21 17.41 12.36
CA GLU A 284 13.49 18.64 12.67
C GLU A 284 13.19 19.41 11.40
N GLN A 285 14.20 19.60 10.54
CA GLN A 285 14.01 20.26 9.27
C GLN A 285 13.02 19.51 8.36
N CYS A 286 13.11 18.18 8.30
CA CYS A 286 12.19 17.36 7.50
C CYS A 286 10.73 17.48 7.98
N VAL A 287 10.49 17.53 9.29
CA VAL A 287 9.16 17.73 9.88
C VAL A 287 8.65 19.15 9.62
N ILE A 288 9.52 20.17 9.65
CA ILE A 288 9.17 21.55 9.28
C ILE A 288 8.75 21.61 7.81
N ASN A 289 9.57 21.09 6.90
CA ASN A 289 9.27 21.05 5.47
C ASN A 289 7.95 20.32 5.19
N TRP A 290 7.68 19.22 5.90
CA TRP A 290 6.41 18.49 5.78
C TRP A 290 5.21 19.37 6.11
N LYS A 291 5.28 20.15 7.19
CA LYS A 291 4.21 21.09 7.56
C LYS A 291 4.06 22.20 6.53
N GLU A 292 5.16 22.76 6.04
CA GLU A 292 5.13 23.78 4.97
C GLU A 292 4.52 23.25 3.66
N GLN A 293 4.76 21.98 3.32
CA GLN A 293 4.09 21.32 2.18
C GLN A 293 2.58 21.17 2.40
N ILE A 294 2.15 20.88 3.63
CA ILE A 294 0.72 20.86 3.99
C ILE A 294 0.13 22.25 3.78
N ASP A 295 0.75 23.28 4.36
CA ASP A 295 0.25 24.66 4.26
C ASP A 295 0.19 25.15 2.82
N THR A 296 1.20 24.83 2.01
CA THR A 296 1.22 25.16 0.58
C THR A 296 0.00 24.58 -0.17
N VAL A 297 -0.37 23.32 0.10
CA VAL A 297 -1.55 22.68 -0.53
C VAL A 297 -2.83 23.40 -0.15
N PHE A 298 -2.95 23.84 1.10
CA PHE A 298 -4.10 24.61 1.56
C PHE A 298 -4.14 26.02 0.97
N ASP A 299 -3.02 26.74 0.97
CA ASP A 299 -2.91 28.07 0.39
C ASP A 299 -3.25 28.07 -1.12
N GLU A 300 -2.84 27.02 -1.84
CA GLU A 300 -3.19 26.84 -3.26
C GLU A 300 -4.69 26.62 -3.45
N PHE A 301 -5.34 25.88 -2.55
CA PHE A 301 -6.79 25.67 -2.60
C PHE A 301 -7.55 26.96 -2.27
N GLU A 302 -7.15 27.68 -1.22
CA GLU A 302 -7.80 28.89 -0.73
C GLU A 302 -7.67 30.09 -1.68
N ARG A 303 -6.64 30.11 -2.53
CA ARG A 303 -6.50 31.11 -3.60
C ARG A 303 -7.51 30.95 -4.74
N ARG A 304 -8.24 29.84 -4.81
CA ARG A 304 -9.27 29.62 -5.84
C ARG A 304 -10.45 30.56 -5.63
N SER A 305 -11.01 31.05 -6.73
CA SER A 305 -12.24 31.84 -6.72
C SER A 305 -13.40 31.02 -7.30
N LYS A 306 -14.63 31.32 -6.87
CA LYS A 306 -15.87 30.67 -7.33
C LYS A 306 -15.93 29.17 -7.03
N LEU A 307 -15.68 28.80 -5.78
CA LEU A 307 -15.85 27.42 -5.30
C LEU A 307 -17.35 27.08 -5.22
N ASN A 308 -17.69 25.85 -5.57
CA ASN A 308 -18.96 25.26 -5.17
C ASN A 308 -18.85 24.82 -3.71
N SER A 309 -19.96 24.87 -2.98
CA SER A 309 -20.01 24.40 -1.59
C SER A 309 -21.28 23.60 -1.33
N LEU A 310 -21.17 22.64 -0.42
CA LEU A 310 -22.29 21.84 0.05
C LEU A 310 -22.14 21.60 1.56
N GLU A 311 -23.15 21.98 2.34
CA GLU A 311 -23.13 21.92 3.81
C GLU A 311 -24.07 20.83 4.37
N GLU A 312 -25.10 20.43 3.63
CA GLU A 312 -26.09 19.45 4.08
C GLU A 312 -26.55 18.53 2.94
N GLY A 313 -27.22 17.43 3.29
CA GLY A 313 -27.86 16.54 2.32
C GLY A 313 -26.91 15.59 1.57
N PHE A 314 -25.69 15.39 2.07
CA PHE A 314 -24.72 14.46 1.50
C PHE A 314 -24.07 13.55 2.55
N GLN A 315 -23.48 12.45 2.07
CA GLN A 315 -22.63 11.54 2.85
C GLN A 315 -21.37 11.23 2.06
N VAL A 316 -20.20 11.25 2.72
CA VAL A 316 -18.96 10.77 2.10
C VAL A 316 -18.94 9.25 2.11
N THR A 317 -18.81 8.64 0.93
CA THR A 317 -18.82 7.17 0.77
C THR A 317 -17.49 6.60 0.32
N GLY A 318 -16.54 7.44 -0.09
CA GLY A 318 -15.20 7.00 -0.47
C GLY A 318 -14.26 8.14 -0.85
N PHE A 319 -12.96 7.85 -0.84
CA PHE A 319 -11.90 8.81 -1.12
C PHE A 319 -10.64 8.09 -1.62
N ASP A 320 -9.67 8.84 -2.10
CA ASP A 320 -8.33 8.34 -2.44
C ASP A 320 -7.39 8.47 -1.22
N PRO A 321 -7.08 7.39 -0.48
CA PRO A 321 -6.25 7.46 0.72
C PRO A 321 -4.80 7.90 0.44
N MET A 322 -4.34 7.79 -0.81
CA MET A 322 -2.96 8.12 -1.19
C MET A 322 -2.78 9.62 -1.44
N ASN A 323 -3.87 10.36 -1.60
CA ASN A 323 -3.87 11.74 -2.09
C ASN A 323 -4.69 12.66 -1.18
N ILE A 324 -4.53 12.47 0.13
CA ILE A 324 -5.15 13.28 1.19
C ILE A 324 -4.11 14.08 1.96
N VAL A 325 -4.49 15.29 2.36
CA VAL A 325 -3.73 16.14 3.27
C VAL A 325 -4.67 16.70 4.34
N LYS A 326 -4.29 16.62 5.61
CA LYS A 326 -5.07 17.15 6.74
C LYS A 326 -4.34 18.30 7.42
N ARG A 327 -5.08 19.36 7.76
CA ARG A 327 -4.66 20.49 8.60
C ARG A 327 -5.79 20.79 9.58
N ASN A 328 -5.58 20.49 10.86
CA ASN A 328 -6.60 20.63 11.90
C ASN A 328 -7.90 19.86 11.53
N GLN A 329 -9.05 20.54 11.51
CA GLN A 329 -10.35 19.98 11.12
C GLN A 329 -10.63 20.05 9.61
N GLU A 330 -9.65 20.49 8.81
CA GLU A 330 -9.81 20.55 7.35
C GLU A 330 -8.99 19.47 6.66
N ILE A 331 -9.55 18.93 5.57
CA ILE A 331 -8.94 17.87 4.77
C ILE A 331 -9.04 18.25 3.30
N ILE A 332 -7.95 18.12 2.56
CA ILE A 332 -7.93 18.26 1.10
C ILE A 332 -7.78 16.89 0.46
N HIS A 333 -8.80 16.50 -0.31
CA HIS A 333 -8.79 15.35 -1.21
C HIS A 333 -8.31 15.81 -2.57
N LYS A 334 -7.05 15.51 -2.95
CA LYS A 334 -6.45 16.07 -4.17
C LYS A 334 -7.07 15.53 -5.46
N ASN A 335 -7.44 14.24 -5.47
CA ASN A 335 -7.88 13.56 -6.68
C ASN A 335 -9.40 13.51 -6.84
N PHE A 336 -10.10 13.02 -5.81
CA PHE A 336 -11.57 12.98 -5.80
C PHE A 336 -12.12 12.79 -4.39
N LEU A 337 -13.41 13.10 -4.25
CA LEU A 337 -14.24 12.69 -3.12
C LEU A 337 -15.52 12.04 -3.66
N ARG A 338 -15.86 10.85 -3.18
CA ARG A 338 -17.11 10.18 -3.52
C ARG A 338 -18.16 10.52 -2.49
N VAL A 339 -19.29 11.02 -2.95
CA VAL A 339 -20.40 11.47 -2.11
C VAL A 339 -21.71 10.88 -2.59
N LYS A 340 -22.60 10.59 -1.64
CA LYS A 340 -24.00 10.25 -1.89
C LYS A 340 -24.86 11.46 -1.56
N ILE A 341 -25.64 11.94 -2.53
CA ILE A 341 -26.63 13.03 -2.34
C ILE A 341 -28.01 12.44 -2.63
N GLY A 342 -28.89 12.40 -1.61
CA GLY A 342 -30.11 11.60 -1.68
C GLY A 342 -29.78 10.12 -1.90
N GLU A 343 -30.32 9.52 -2.96
CA GLU A 343 -29.99 8.14 -3.37
C GLU A 343 -28.91 8.04 -4.46
N CYS A 344 -28.41 9.17 -4.96
CA CYS A 344 -27.45 9.20 -6.06
C CYS A 344 -26.01 9.26 -5.53
N GLU A 345 -25.19 8.28 -5.89
CA GLU A 345 -23.75 8.33 -5.67
C GLU A 345 -23.05 9.03 -6.83
N GLN A 346 -22.12 9.92 -6.51
CA GLN A 346 -21.38 10.73 -7.47
C GLN A 346 -19.93 10.95 -7.03
N ILE A 347 -19.06 11.17 -8.00
CA ILE A 347 -17.63 11.46 -7.76
C ILE A 347 -17.38 12.93 -8.09
N ILE A 348 -16.97 13.69 -7.07
CA ILE A 348 -16.48 15.05 -7.25
C ILE A 348 -15.00 14.96 -7.56
N LYS A 349 -14.60 15.38 -8.77
CA LYS A 349 -13.20 15.46 -9.15
C LYS A 349 -12.52 16.57 -8.36
N GLY A 350 -11.36 16.26 -7.82
CA GLY A 350 -10.62 17.12 -6.90
C GLY A 350 -9.85 18.26 -7.58
N PRO A 351 -9.20 19.10 -6.76
CA PRO A 351 -9.18 18.99 -5.30
C PRO A 351 -10.50 19.40 -4.65
N VAL A 352 -10.86 18.71 -3.55
CA VAL A 352 -12.04 19.00 -2.71
C VAL A 352 -11.55 19.25 -1.29
N LYS A 353 -11.95 20.36 -0.68
CA LYS A 353 -11.72 20.62 0.75
C LYS A 353 -12.94 20.17 1.56
N ALA A 354 -12.74 19.40 2.60
CA ALA A 354 -13.75 18.93 3.54
C ALA A 354 -13.47 19.51 4.93
N LEU A 355 -14.47 20.11 5.56
CA LEU A 355 -14.48 20.42 6.98
C LEU A 355 -15.08 19.24 7.73
N VAL A 356 -14.30 18.61 8.60
CA VAL A 356 -14.71 17.45 9.37
C VAL A 356 -14.97 17.83 10.84
N GLY A 357 -15.93 17.17 11.46
CA GLY A 357 -16.14 17.22 12.90
C GLY A 357 -15.14 16.35 13.65
N ASP A 358 -15.61 15.71 14.72
CA ASP A 358 -14.76 14.85 15.56
C ASP A 358 -14.42 13.52 14.87
N HIS A 359 -15.18 13.16 13.83
CA HIS A 359 -14.95 11.98 13.00
C HIS A 359 -14.80 12.36 11.53
N PHE A 360 -13.95 11.63 10.80
CA PHE A 360 -13.70 11.89 9.38
C PHE A 360 -14.96 11.84 8.51
N PHE A 361 -15.85 10.88 8.77
CA PHE A 361 -17.13 10.77 8.03
C PHE A 361 -18.20 11.75 8.53
N ASP A 362 -17.96 12.44 9.64
CA ASP A 362 -18.77 13.59 10.07
C ASP A 362 -18.33 14.84 9.29
N VAL A 363 -18.59 14.82 7.98
CA VAL A 363 -18.23 15.92 7.08
C VAL A 363 -19.32 16.97 7.12
N LYS A 364 -18.98 18.15 7.65
CA LYS A 364 -19.89 19.27 7.86
C LYS A 364 -20.02 20.16 6.64
N ARG A 365 -18.99 20.22 5.81
CA ARG A 365 -18.96 21.01 4.58
C ARG A 365 -17.94 20.47 3.62
N ILE A 366 -18.26 20.49 2.33
CA ILE A 366 -17.28 20.31 1.25
C ILE A 366 -17.27 21.52 0.32
N GLU A 367 -16.09 21.83 -0.22
CA GLU A 367 -15.83 22.95 -1.13
C GLU A 367 -14.96 22.44 -2.31
N TRP A 368 -15.28 22.79 -3.56
CA TRP A 368 -14.50 22.37 -4.74
C TRP A 368 -14.56 23.32 -5.95
#